data_AF-A0A965LU59-F1
#
_entry.id   AF-A0A965LU59-F1
#
_cell.length_a   1.000
_cell.length_b   1.000
_cell.length_c   1.000
_cell.angle_alpha   90.00
_cell.angle_beta   90.00
_cell.angle_gamma   90.00
#
_symmetry.space_group_name_H-M   'P 1'
#
loop_
_entity.id
_entity.type
_entity.pdbx_description
1 polymer ?
#
loop_
_entity_poly.entity_id
_entity_poly.type
_entity_poly.pdbx_seq_one_letter_code
_entity_poly.pdbx_strand_id
1 'polypeptide(L)' 'YGVQFHPESVLTQGGYQMLGNWLESIGLKGAADKAKTLSPLVNL' A
#
# COMPACT_ATOMS: atom_id res chain seq x y z
N TYR A 1 -5.67 12.44 1.08
CA TYR A 1 -4.21 12.56 0.88
C TYR A 1 -3.91 12.49 -0.60
N GLY A 2 -2.80 13.06 -1.05
CA GLY A 2 -2.33 12.97 -2.43
C GLY A 2 -0.82 12.76 -2.45
N VAL A 3 -0.34 11.99 -3.42
CA VAL A 3 1.09 11.78 -3.70
C VAL A 3 1.31 11.99 -5.19
N GLN A 4 2.49 12.50 -5.58
CA GLN A 4 2.80 12.80 -6.98
C GLN A 4 3.32 11.58 -7.76
N PHE A 5 3.64 10.49 -7.04
CA PHE A 5 4.11 9.23 -7.60
C PHE A 5 2.99 8.17 -7.57
N HIS A 6 3.27 7.01 -8.15
CA HIS A 6 2.35 5.87 -8.20
C HIS A 6 2.58 4.91 -7.02
N PRO A 7 1.85 5.05 -5.89
CA PRO A 7 1.98 4.13 -4.76
C PRO A 7 1.55 2.70 -5.09
N GLU A 8 0.83 2.50 -6.18
CA GLU A 8 0.43 1.19 -6.72
C GLU A 8 1.54 0.47 -7.49
N SER A 9 2.59 1.19 -7.90
CA SER A 9 3.66 0.62 -8.71
C SER A 9 4.48 -0.40 -7.92
N VAL A 10 4.86 -1.49 -8.59
CA VAL A 10 5.82 -2.51 -8.10
C VAL A 10 7.18 -1.91 -7.74
N LEU A 11 7.52 -0.77 -8.34
CA LEU A 11 8.77 -0.04 -8.06
C LEU A 11 8.69 0.85 -6.82
N THR A 12 7.49 1.06 -6.25
CA THR A 12 7.33 1.90 -5.07
C THR A 12 7.48 1.08 -3.80
N GLN A 13 8.60 1.27 -3.10
CA GLN A 13 8.83 0.63 -1.81
C GLN A 13 7.75 1.03 -0.80
N GLY A 14 7.13 0.03 -0.17
CA GLY A 14 6.06 0.25 0.81
C GLY A 14 4.72 0.73 0.22
N GLY A 15 4.56 0.68 -1.11
CA GLY A 15 3.34 1.14 -1.79
C GLY A 15 2.04 0.52 -1.24
N TYR A 16 2.04 -0.79 -1.00
CA TYR A 16 0.91 -1.48 -0.34
C TYR A 16 0.59 -0.90 1.03
N GLN A 17 1.59 -0.60 1.85
CA GLN A 17 1.38 -0.05 3.19
C GLN A 17 0.82 1.38 3.13
N MET A 18 1.26 2.19 2.16
CA MET A 18 0.68 3.52 1.93
C MET A 18 -0.81 3.43 1.59
N LEU A 19 -1.19 2.54 0.66
CA LEU A 19 -2.57 2.32 0.28
C LEU A 19 -3.39 1.72 1.44
N GLY A 20 -2.83 0.75 2.16
CA GLY A 20 -3.48 0.13 3.33
C GLY A 20 -3.78 1.14 4.44
N ASN A 21 -2.83 2.03 4.75
CA ASN A 21 -3.04 3.11 5.72
C ASN A 21 -4.15 4.07 5.26
N TRP A 22 -4.18 4.42 3.97
CA TRP A 22 -5.23 5.28 3.43
C TRP A 22 -6.61 4.61 3.50
N LEU A 23 -6.71 3.34 3.10
CA LEU A 23 -7.95 2.56 3.15
C LEU A 23 -8.48 2.43 4.59
N GLU A 24 -7.59 2.18 5.56
CA GLU A 24 -7.93 2.15 6.98
C GLU A 24 -8.50 3.51 7.43
N SER A 25 -7.87 4.61 7.03
CA SER A 25 -8.28 5.96 7.41
C SER A 25 -9.67 6.35 6.91
N ILE A 26 -10.14 5.73 5.82
CA ILE A 26 -11.49 5.93 5.27
C ILE A 26 -12.49 4.84 5.71
N GLY A 27 -12.10 3.94 6.63
CA GLY A 27 -13.00 3.01 7.31
C GLY A 27 -12.87 1.54 6.93
N LEU A 28 -11.95 1.16 6.03
CA LEU A 28 -11.70 -0.26 5.73
C LEU A 28 -10.82 -0.89 6.83
N LYS A 29 -11.47 -1.34 7.90
CA LYS A 29 -10.79 -1.92 9.08
C LYS A 29 -9.88 -3.10 8.72
N GLY A 30 -8.65 -3.07 9.21
CA GLY A 30 -7.63 -4.10 9.00
C GLY A 30 -6.84 -3.97 7.69
N ALA A 31 -7.12 -2.96 6.87
CA ALA A 31 -6.38 -2.72 5.62
C ALA A 31 -4.91 -2.40 5.88
N ALA A 32 -4.62 -1.61 6.91
CA ALA A 32 -3.23 -1.27 7.27
C ALA A 32 -2.45 -2.51 7.72
N ASP A 33 -3.06 -3.38 8.52
CA ASP A 33 -2.41 -4.61 9.00
C ASP A 33 -2.22 -5.63 7.88
N LYS A 34 -3.23 -5.79 7.02
CA LYS A 34 -3.10 -6.67 5.84
C LYS A 34 -1.97 -6.20 4.93
N ALA A 35 -1.85 -4.89 4.69
CA ALA A 35 -0.85 -4.35 3.79
C ALA A 35 0.60 -4.58 4.26
N LYS A 36 0.85 -4.63 5.57
CA LYS A 36 2.19 -4.93 6.12
C LYS A 36 2.73 -6.29 5.68
N THR A 37 1.86 -7.24 5.36
CA THR A 37 2.25 -8.60 4.96
C THR A 37 2.37 -8.75 3.45
N LEU A 38 2.11 -7.70 2.68
CA LEU A 38 2.14 -7.75 1.22
C LEU A 38 3.47 -7.22 0.71
N SER A 39 4.06 -7.96 -0.22
CA SER A 39 5.21 -7.53 -1.01
C SER A 39 4.88 -7.68 -2.50
N PRO A 40 5.49 -6.86 -3.37
CA PRO A 40 5.31 -7.03 -4.80
C PRO A 40 5.84 -8.38 -5.27
N LEU A 41 5.09 -9.05 -6.15
CA LEU A 41 5.51 -10.29 -6.77
C LEU A 41 6.43 -9.97 -7.95
N VAL A 42 7.72 -9.81 -7.67
CA VAL A 42 8.76 -9.61 -8.69
C VAL A 42 9.54 -10.90 -8.83
N ASN A 43 9.66 -11.40 -10.05
CA ASN A 43 10.64 -12.42 -10.41
C ASN A 43 11.70 -11.72 -11.27
N LEU A 44 12.91 -11.56 -10.72
CA LEU A 44 14.05 -10.92 -11.39
C LEU A 44 14.82 -11.94 -12.23
#